data_AF-A0AAE0NDV7-F1
#
_entry.id   AF-A0AAE0NDV7-F1
#
_cell.length_a   1.000
_cell.length_b   1.000
_cell.length_c   1.000
_cell.angle_alpha   90.00
_cell.angle_beta   90.00
_cell.angle_gamma   90.00
#
_symmetry.space_group_name_H-M   'P 1'
#
loop_
_entity.id
_entity.type
_entity.pdbx_description
1 polymer ?
#
loop_
_entity_poly.entity_id
_entity_poly.type
_entity_poly.pdbx_seq_one_letter_code
_entity_poly.pdbx_strand_id
1 'polypeptide(L)'
;LNGVPIASLVDNGAERCHVSLRFAESHKLSPQDGTQHVVQPGNGKTVLSPGIVSIPWQFSGESESYLIDCAIIPGCVRDLVLGANFLRLTQTLTKFKSRITATARGVLRRLHLNLLGGEKQRLWRFLDDVLASALPDTGSDVMLVSEDYARSRGLHVDRNPQHRLELELGDGTVTYTSGVVRHLVWSFGDSGEDVTSDFYVLPGMPADIILSNELLFELDVFSRFDEFLI
;
A
#
# COMPACT_ATOMS: atom_id res chain seq x y z
N LEU A 1 13.35 10.19 14.46
CA LEU A 1 12.97 11.60 14.65
C LEU A 1 13.70 12.16 15.87
N ASN A 2 14.46 13.25 15.74
CA ASN A 2 15.18 13.87 16.87
C ASN A 2 16.06 12.88 17.68
N GLY A 3 16.72 11.93 17.00
CA GLY A 3 17.54 10.89 17.64
C GLY A 3 16.77 9.72 18.24
N VAL A 4 15.44 9.73 18.23
CA VAL A 4 14.60 8.61 18.66
C VAL A 4 14.36 7.66 17.49
N PRO A 5 14.71 6.35 17.62
CA PRO A 5 14.36 5.34 16.63
C PRO A 5 12.84 5.19 16.52
N ILE A 6 12.32 5.23 15.29
CA ILE A 6 10.91 5.04 14.99
C ILE A 6 10.80 3.97 13.91
N ALA A 7 9.97 2.97 14.18
CA ALA A 7 9.57 2.03 13.15
C ALA A 7 8.60 2.72 12.18
N SER A 8 8.85 2.58 10.88
CA SER A 8 7.94 3.06 9.84
C SER A 8 7.46 1.90 8.98
N LEU A 9 6.25 2.00 8.45
CA LEU A 9 5.78 1.09 7.40
C LEU A 9 6.34 1.58 6.05
N VAL A 10 6.84 0.64 5.25
CA VAL A 10 7.22 0.89 3.85
C VAL A 10 6.02 0.57 2.98
N ASP A 11 5.45 1.60 2.35
CA ASP A 11 4.21 1.47 1.60
C ASP A 11 4.30 2.18 0.25
N ASN A 12 4.55 1.40 -0.80
CA ASN A 12 4.52 1.90 -2.17
C ASN A 12 3.09 2.06 -2.73
N GLY A 13 2.07 1.54 -2.04
CA GLY A 13 0.67 1.80 -2.35
C GLY A 13 0.16 3.13 -1.81
N ALA A 14 0.96 3.87 -1.05
CA ALA A 14 0.65 5.23 -0.62
C ALA A 14 1.55 6.26 -1.32
N GLU A 15 1.00 7.27 -1.96
CA GLU A 15 1.74 8.17 -2.88
C GLU A 15 2.71 9.02 -2.06
N ARG A 16 2.21 9.47 -0.90
CA ARG A 16 2.88 10.36 0.04
C ARG A 16 3.09 9.67 1.37
N CYS A 17 4.11 10.13 2.09
CA CYS A 17 4.27 9.77 3.49
C CYS A 17 3.08 10.30 4.29
N HIS A 18 2.76 9.61 5.38
CA HIS A 18 1.73 10.04 6.30
C HIS A 18 2.01 9.59 7.73
N VAL A 19 1.38 10.28 8.67
CA VAL A 19 1.48 10.00 10.10
C VAL A 19 0.10 9.95 10.73
N SER A 20 -0.03 9.22 11.84
CA SER A 20 -1.23 9.29 12.65
C SER A 20 -1.35 10.66 13.34
N LEU A 21 -2.58 11.08 13.64
CA LEU A 21 -2.81 12.28 14.45
C LEU A 21 -2.15 12.14 15.83
N ARG A 22 -2.24 10.97 16.44
CA ARG A 22 -1.55 10.66 17.71
C ARG A 22 -0.04 10.88 17.62
N PHE A 23 0.58 10.46 16.51
CA PHE A 23 2.02 10.65 16.31
C PHE A 23 2.36 12.14 16.21
N ALA A 24 1.58 12.90 15.44
CA ALA A 24 1.75 14.35 15.32
C ALA A 24 1.61 15.05 16.69
N GLU A 25 0.56 14.74 17.45
CA GLU A 25 0.31 15.32 18.78
C GLU A 25 1.42 14.98 19.78
N SER A 26 1.84 13.70 19.83
CA SER A 26 2.89 13.25 20.76
C SER A 26 4.26 13.88 20.49
N HIS A 27 4.51 14.29 19.24
CA HIS A 27 5.73 15.00 18.84
C HIS A 27 5.53 16.52 18.70
N LYS A 28 4.36 17.06 19.08
CA LYS A 28 4.01 18.49 18.98
C LYS A 28 4.16 19.05 17.56
N LEU A 29 3.88 18.23 16.56
CA LEU A 29 3.88 18.62 15.16
C LEU A 29 2.54 19.29 14.85
N SER A 30 2.59 20.52 14.33
CA SER A 30 1.40 21.27 13.92
C SER A 30 1.31 21.26 12.39
N PRO A 31 0.13 20.97 11.81
CA PRO A 31 -0.04 21.01 10.37
C PRO A 31 0.21 22.42 9.83
N GLN A 32 0.78 22.51 8.64
CA GLN A 32 0.98 23.77 7.93
C GLN A 32 -0.37 24.36 7.50
N ASP A 33 -0.54 25.68 7.67
CA ASP A 33 -1.76 26.37 7.27
C ASP A 33 -2.05 26.22 5.77
N GLY A 34 -3.32 25.97 5.42
CA GLY A 34 -3.77 25.82 4.04
C GLY A 34 -3.43 24.48 3.38
N THR A 35 -2.88 23.52 4.12
CA THR A 35 -2.53 22.18 3.57
C THR A 35 -3.59 21.11 3.83
N GLN A 36 -4.76 21.48 4.37
CA GLN A 36 -5.89 20.57 4.55
C GLN A 36 -6.35 20.02 3.19
N HIS A 37 -6.60 18.71 3.12
CA HIS A 37 -7.04 18.07 1.89
C HIS A 37 -7.81 16.78 2.17
N VAL A 38 -8.54 16.31 1.17
CA VAL A 38 -9.23 15.02 1.23
C VAL A 38 -8.28 13.92 0.76
N VAL A 39 -8.31 12.79 1.46
CA VAL A 39 -7.61 11.55 1.12
C VAL A 39 -8.64 10.45 0.91
N GLN A 40 -8.37 9.53 0.00
CA GLN A 40 -9.25 8.42 -0.34
C GLN A 40 -8.58 7.09 0.06
N PRO A 41 -9.07 6.37 1.09
CA PRO A 41 -8.63 5.02 1.40
C PRO A 41 -9.09 4.01 0.35
N GLY A 42 -8.57 2.77 0.45
CA GLY A 42 -8.81 1.71 -0.54
C GLY A 42 -10.26 1.26 -0.74
N ASN A 43 -11.24 1.72 0.05
CA ASN A 43 -12.67 1.46 -0.19
C ASN A 43 -13.39 2.59 -0.95
N GLY A 44 -12.65 3.60 -1.40
CA GLY A 44 -13.17 4.71 -2.18
C GLY A 44 -13.88 5.80 -1.35
N LYS A 45 -14.03 5.64 -0.03
CA LYS A 45 -14.56 6.69 0.85
C LYS A 45 -13.53 7.80 1.04
N THR A 46 -13.92 8.89 1.70
CA THR A 46 -13.05 10.06 1.89
C THR A 46 -12.80 10.36 3.36
N VAL A 47 -11.58 10.75 3.67
CA VAL A 47 -11.15 11.24 4.98
C VAL A 47 -10.56 12.64 4.82
N LEU A 48 -10.91 13.56 5.72
CA LEU A 48 -10.30 14.88 5.76
C LEU A 48 -8.97 14.81 6.53
N SER A 49 -7.87 15.14 5.85
CA SER A 49 -6.58 15.34 6.48
C SER A 49 -6.53 16.73 7.14
N PRO A 50 -6.12 16.83 8.42
CA PRO A 50 -5.89 18.11 9.08
C PRO A 50 -4.78 18.96 8.46
N GLY A 51 -3.95 18.38 7.59
CA GLY A 51 -2.88 19.06 6.88
C GLY A 51 -1.59 18.25 6.81
N ILE A 52 -0.52 18.92 6.42
CA ILE A 52 0.81 18.36 6.21
C ILE A 52 1.76 18.83 7.31
N VAL A 53 2.59 17.92 7.81
CA VAL A 53 3.71 18.21 8.72
C VAL A 53 5.03 17.83 8.07
N SER A 54 6.07 18.62 8.28
CA SER A 54 7.42 18.30 7.80
C SER A 54 8.25 17.70 8.93
N ILE A 55 8.84 16.54 8.68
CA ILE A 55 9.51 15.72 9.69
C ILE A 55 10.94 15.46 9.25
N PRO A 56 11.96 15.77 10.08
CA PRO A 56 13.33 15.33 9.82
C PRO A 56 13.43 13.80 9.96
N TRP A 57 13.87 13.14 8.89
CA TRP A 57 14.02 11.71 8.78
C TRP A 57 15.46 11.32 8.44
N GLN A 58 15.96 10.28 9.08
CA GLN A 58 17.27 9.70 8.80
C GLN A 58 17.17 8.19 8.96
N PHE A 59 17.74 7.46 8.00
CA PHE A 59 17.85 6.00 8.10
C PHE A 59 18.93 5.62 9.13
N SER A 60 18.68 4.53 9.85
CA SER A 60 19.58 4.07 10.91
C SER A 60 20.97 3.77 10.35
N GLY A 61 22.01 4.37 10.93
CA GLY A 61 23.40 4.18 10.53
C GLY A 61 23.84 5.00 9.32
N GLU A 62 22.96 5.83 8.76
CA GLU A 62 23.27 6.73 7.64
C GLU A 62 23.42 8.17 8.13
N SER A 63 24.27 8.95 7.46
CA SER A 63 24.50 10.37 7.80
C SER A 63 23.55 11.32 7.07
N GLU A 64 22.96 10.89 5.96
CA GLU A 64 22.02 11.69 5.19
C GLU A 64 20.72 11.89 5.97
N SER A 65 20.17 13.11 5.88
CA SER A 65 18.92 13.49 6.52
C SER A 65 18.00 14.09 5.48
N TYR A 66 16.73 13.71 5.55
CA TYR A 66 15.67 14.13 4.63
C TYR A 66 14.62 14.90 5.42
N LEU A 67 14.06 15.94 4.82
CA LEU A 67 12.84 16.54 5.32
C LEU A 67 11.67 15.92 4.56
N ILE A 68 10.83 15.14 5.25
CA ILE A 68 9.70 14.47 4.65
C ILE A 68 8.40 15.19 5.00
N ASP A 69 7.60 15.48 3.97
CA ASP A 69 6.24 16.00 4.14
C ASP A 69 5.27 14.84 4.31
N CYS A 70 4.57 14.83 5.44
CA CYS A 70 3.64 13.79 5.83
C CYS A 70 2.23 14.37 5.98
N ALA A 71 1.25 13.78 5.30
CA ALA A 71 -0.15 14.08 5.59
C ALA A 71 -0.53 13.50 6.96
N ILE A 72 -1.30 14.24 7.75
CA ILE A 72 -1.88 13.71 8.99
C ILE A 72 -3.14 12.92 8.62
N ILE A 73 -3.22 11.66 9.03
CA ILE A 73 -4.40 10.81 8.84
C ILE A 73 -4.99 10.49 10.22
N PRO A 74 -6.16 11.06 10.58
CA PRO A 74 -6.68 11.01 11.96
C PRO A 74 -6.80 9.62 12.56
N GLY A 75 -7.31 8.66 11.79
CA GLY A 75 -7.51 7.28 12.26
C GLY A 75 -6.37 6.31 11.93
N CYS A 76 -5.28 6.78 11.32
CA CYS A 76 -4.19 5.87 10.92
C CYS A 76 -3.60 5.16 12.15
N VAL A 77 -3.51 3.84 12.05
CA VAL A 77 -2.99 2.97 13.12
C VAL A 77 -1.46 2.93 13.16
N ARG A 78 -0.80 3.42 12.10
CA ARG A 78 0.65 3.48 11.99
C ARG A 78 1.12 4.88 12.35
N ASP A 79 2.17 4.94 13.16
CA ASP A 79 2.77 6.22 13.56
C ASP A 79 3.34 6.98 12.37
N LEU A 80 4.08 6.28 11.50
CA LEU A 80 4.67 6.82 10.29
C LEU A 80 4.65 5.76 9.18
N VAL A 81 4.20 6.18 7.99
CA VAL A 81 4.25 5.40 6.76
C VAL A 81 5.05 6.18 5.73
N LEU A 82 6.03 5.52 5.12
CA LEU A 82 6.84 6.07 4.05
C LEU A 82 6.20 5.72 2.70
N GLY A 83 5.77 6.74 1.97
CA GLY A 83 5.08 6.58 0.70
C GLY A 83 6.01 6.45 -0.51
N ALA A 84 5.44 6.00 -1.63
CA ALA A 84 6.07 5.72 -2.91
C ALA A 84 7.01 6.84 -3.39
N ASN A 85 6.62 8.12 -3.29
CA ASN A 85 7.47 9.22 -3.72
C ASN A 85 8.79 9.29 -2.94
N PHE A 86 8.73 9.11 -1.63
CA PHE A 86 9.93 9.10 -0.79
C PHE A 86 10.73 7.81 -0.98
N LEU A 87 10.06 6.66 -1.03
CA LEU A 87 10.72 5.36 -1.24
C LEU A 87 11.48 5.29 -2.56
N ARG A 88 10.94 5.90 -3.63
CA ARG A 88 11.60 6.02 -4.93
C ARG A 88 12.77 7.00 -4.88
N LEU A 89 12.59 8.17 -4.27
CA LEU A 89 13.65 9.16 -4.08
C LEU A 89 14.87 8.53 -3.39
N THR A 90 14.63 7.72 -2.36
CA THR A 90 15.70 7.10 -1.58
C THR A 90 16.11 5.72 -2.10
N GLN A 91 15.50 5.24 -3.19
CA GLN A 91 15.75 3.91 -3.78
C GLN A 91 15.62 2.75 -2.77
N THR A 92 14.70 2.87 -1.82
CA THR A 92 14.56 1.93 -0.69
C THR A 92 14.12 0.54 -1.14
N LEU A 93 13.21 0.46 -2.11
CA LEU A 93 12.70 -0.83 -2.63
C LEU A 93 13.62 -1.48 -3.69
N THR A 94 14.68 -0.79 -4.11
CA THR A 94 15.57 -1.26 -5.17
C THR A 94 17.01 -1.41 -4.66
N LYS A 95 17.75 -0.31 -4.55
CA LYS A 95 19.17 -0.34 -4.19
C LYS A 95 19.40 -0.59 -2.70
N PHE A 96 18.53 -0.05 -1.83
CA PHE A 96 18.73 -0.03 -0.39
C PHE A 96 17.72 -0.88 0.38
N LYS A 97 17.35 -2.05 -0.16
CA LYS A 97 16.39 -2.99 0.47
C LYS A 97 16.79 -3.41 1.88
N SER A 98 18.09 -3.38 2.21
CA SER A 98 18.60 -3.66 3.55
C SER A 98 18.08 -2.69 4.63
N ARG A 99 17.52 -1.54 4.25
CA ARG A 99 16.80 -0.63 5.17
C ARG A 99 15.51 -1.24 5.71
N ILE A 100 14.95 -2.22 5.01
CA ILE A 100 13.70 -2.88 5.37
C ILE A 100 14.04 -4.09 6.23
N THR A 101 13.48 -4.13 7.44
CA THR A 101 13.63 -5.28 8.34
C THR A 101 12.30 -5.96 8.55
N ALA A 102 12.29 -7.30 8.44
CA ALA A 102 11.10 -8.08 8.77
C ALA A 102 10.87 -8.05 10.28
N THR A 103 9.77 -7.45 10.70
CA THR A 103 9.30 -7.56 12.09
C THR A 103 8.46 -8.83 12.24
N ALA A 104 8.80 -9.72 13.16
CA ALA A 104 7.95 -10.86 13.49
C ALA A 104 6.57 -10.36 13.96
N ARG A 105 5.50 -10.71 13.23
CA ARG A 105 4.12 -10.33 13.56
C ARG A 105 3.44 -11.53 14.25
N GLY A 106 2.72 -11.26 15.34
CA GLY A 106 2.05 -12.30 16.15
C GLY A 106 0.93 -13.06 15.41
N VAL A 107 0.50 -14.17 16.00
CA VAL A 107 -0.36 -15.22 15.40
C VAL A 107 -1.80 -14.77 15.06
N LEU A 108 -2.30 -13.69 15.67
CA LEU A 108 -3.63 -13.13 15.39
C LEU A 108 -3.45 -11.79 14.68
N ARG A 109 -3.58 -11.79 13.35
CA ARG A 109 -3.29 -10.61 12.55
C ARG A 109 -4.52 -10.16 11.77
N ARG A 110 -4.95 -8.92 12.03
CA ARG A 110 -5.87 -8.19 11.15
C ARG A 110 -5.14 -7.93 9.82
N LEU A 111 -5.82 -8.16 8.70
CA LEU A 111 -5.26 -7.93 7.37
C LEU A 111 -5.38 -6.44 7.02
N HIS A 112 -4.38 -5.88 6.36
CA HIS A 112 -4.33 -4.45 6.05
C HIS A 112 -4.39 -4.19 4.55
N LEU A 113 -4.97 -3.05 4.21
CA LEU A 113 -4.86 -2.37 2.92
C LEU A 113 -4.57 -0.90 3.20
N ASN A 114 -3.30 -0.51 3.16
CA ASN A 114 -2.87 0.84 3.55
C ASN A 114 -2.94 1.88 2.41
N LEU A 115 -3.57 1.51 1.28
CA LEU A 115 -3.84 2.39 0.14
C LEU A 115 -4.50 3.71 0.58
N LEU A 116 -3.81 4.82 0.32
CA LEU A 116 -4.23 6.18 0.66
C LEU A 116 -3.82 7.17 -0.44
N GLY A 117 -4.77 7.55 -1.31
CA GLY A 117 -4.55 8.59 -2.32
C GLY A 117 -4.74 8.15 -3.77
N GLY A 118 -4.27 9.00 -4.70
CA GLY A 118 -4.45 8.88 -6.14
C GLY A 118 -3.26 8.24 -6.83
N GLU A 119 -2.84 7.07 -6.35
CA GLU A 119 -1.62 6.39 -6.79
C GLU A 119 -1.51 6.29 -8.30
N LYS A 120 -0.34 6.63 -8.84
CA LYS A 120 -0.07 6.61 -10.27
C LYS A 120 0.72 5.40 -10.72
N GLN A 121 1.55 4.83 -9.84
CA GLN A 121 2.42 3.74 -10.26
C GLN A 121 1.60 2.51 -10.62
N ARG A 122 1.85 1.95 -11.79
CA ARG A 122 1.20 0.72 -12.25
C ARG A 122 2.23 -0.27 -12.76
N LEU A 123 2.02 -1.53 -12.43
CA LEU A 123 2.69 -2.66 -13.06
C LEU A 123 1.78 -3.20 -14.16
N TRP A 124 2.22 -3.07 -15.40
CA TRP A 124 1.46 -3.51 -16.57
C TRP A 124 1.85 -4.92 -16.97
N ARG A 125 0.96 -5.89 -16.73
CA ARG A 125 1.22 -7.32 -16.90
C ARG A 125 -0.04 -8.13 -17.13
N PHE A 126 0.07 -9.45 -17.17
CA PHE A 126 -1.05 -10.30 -17.58
C PHE A 126 -1.74 -10.90 -16.36
N LEU A 127 -3.06 -10.84 -16.36
CA LEU A 127 -3.93 -11.60 -15.46
C LEU A 127 -4.76 -12.56 -16.33
N ASP A 128 -4.53 -13.86 -16.20
CA ASP A 128 -5.09 -14.90 -17.08
C ASP A 128 -4.92 -14.55 -18.57
N ASP A 129 -3.66 -14.33 -18.99
CA ASP A 129 -3.25 -13.97 -20.36
C ASP A 129 -3.79 -12.63 -20.90
N VAL A 130 -4.43 -11.83 -20.05
CA VAL A 130 -4.97 -10.54 -20.44
C VAL A 130 -4.15 -9.43 -19.82
N LEU A 131 -3.68 -8.52 -20.67
CA LEU A 131 -3.03 -7.29 -20.22
C LEU A 131 -3.92 -6.53 -19.22
N ALA A 132 -3.34 -6.25 -18.06
CA ALA A 132 -3.94 -5.68 -16.89
C ALA A 132 -2.96 -4.71 -16.23
N SER A 133 -3.51 -3.72 -15.55
CA SER A 133 -2.76 -2.69 -14.84
C SER A 133 -2.98 -2.87 -13.33
N ALA A 134 -1.97 -3.35 -12.62
CA ALA A 134 -2.04 -3.54 -11.17
C ALA A 134 -1.26 -2.48 -10.41
N LEU A 135 -1.70 -2.18 -9.19
CA LEU A 135 -0.97 -1.37 -8.23
C LEU A 135 -0.09 -2.29 -7.37
N PRO A 136 1.24 -2.17 -7.44
CA PRO A 136 2.13 -2.83 -6.48
C PRO A 136 2.08 -2.10 -5.12
N ASP A 137 1.42 -2.72 -4.13
CA ASP A 137 1.18 -2.15 -2.81
C ASP A 137 1.87 -2.97 -1.69
N THR A 138 3.03 -2.49 -1.22
CA THR A 138 3.74 -3.11 -0.10
C THR A 138 3.05 -2.90 1.26
N GLY A 139 2.03 -2.05 1.31
CA GLY A 139 1.13 -1.87 2.45
C GLY A 139 -0.10 -2.79 2.43
N SER A 140 -0.34 -3.54 1.36
CA SER A 140 -1.44 -4.51 1.26
C SER A 140 -1.02 -5.92 1.65
N ASP A 141 -1.80 -6.57 2.52
CA ASP A 141 -1.58 -7.95 2.95
C ASP A 141 -2.17 -9.01 2.02
N VAL A 142 -3.02 -8.60 1.07
CA VAL A 142 -3.78 -9.53 0.22
C VAL A 142 -3.80 -9.05 -1.22
N MET A 143 -3.92 -10.01 -2.14
CA MET A 143 -4.20 -9.77 -3.54
C MET A 143 -5.65 -9.31 -3.67
N LEU A 144 -5.90 -8.21 -4.38
CA LEU A 144 -7.25 -7.66 -4.54
C LEU A 144 -7.59 -7.38 -6.00
N VAL A 145 -8.86 -7.52 -6.34
CA VAL A 145 -9.46 -6.98 -7.56
C VAL A 145 -10.66 -6.12 -7.20
N SER A 146 -10.92 -5.06 -7.98
CA SER A 146 -12.12 -4.26 -7.81
C SER A 146 -13.35 -5.05 -8.29
N GLU A 147 -14.51 -4.78 -7.69
CA GLU A 147 -15.76 -5.40 -8.14
C GLU A 147 -16.12 -5.02 -9.58
N ASP A 148 -15.80 -3.80 -9.99
CA ASP A 148 -16.02 -3.32 -11.35
C ASP A 148 -15.11 -4.02 -12.36
N TYR A 149 -13.82 -4.20 -12.01
CA TYR A 149 -12.90 -4.96 -12.84
C TYR A 149 -13.37 -6.41 -12.96
N ALA A 150 -13.66 -7.09 -11.85
CA ALA A 150 -14.15 -8.47 -11.86
C ALA A 150 -15.41 -8.64 -12.73
N ARG A 151 -16.36 -7.70 -12.64
CA ARG A 151 -17.58 -7.69 -13.46
C ARG A 151 -17.28 -7.47 -14.93
N SER A 152 -16.46 -6.47 -15.27
CA SER A 152 -16.11 -6.13 -16.66
C SER A 152 -15.39 -7.28 -17.37
N ARG A 153 -14.62 -8.07 -16.62
CA ARG A 153 -13.87 -9.23 -17.10
C ARG A 153 -14.65 -10.54 -17.02
N GLY A 154 -15.86 -10.53 -16.45
CA GLY A 154 -16.69 -11.73 -16.30
C GLY A 154 -16.12 -12.77 -15.32
N LEU A 155 -15.31 -12.34 -14.34
CA LEU A 155 -14.67 -13.24 -13.37
C LEU A 155 -15.72 -13.91 -12.47
N HIS A 156 -15.50 -15.19 -12.16
CA HIS A 156 -16.36 -15.92 -11.23
C HIS A 156 -16.02 -15.56 -9.78
N VAL A 157 -16.84 -14.68 -9.19
CA VAL A 157 -16.70 -14.29 -7.79
C VAL A 157 -17.51 -15.23 -6.90
N ASP A 158 -16.82 -16.01 -6.07
CA ASP A 158 -17.43 -16.76 -4.97
C ASP A 158 -17.79 -15.80 -3.84
N ARG A 159 -19.09 -15.60 -3.64
CA ARG A 159 -19.66 -14.63 -2.67
C ARG A 159 -20.06 -15.25 -1.33
N ASN A 160 -19.68 -16.52 -1.09
CA ASN A 160 -19.96 -17.18 0.17
C ASN A 160 -19.41 -16.33 1.34
N PRO A 161 -20.23 -15.97 2.35
CA PRO A 161 -19.78 -15.18 3.50
C PRO A 161 -18.55 -15.73 4.22
N GLN A 162 -18.30 -17.04 4.17
CA GLN A 162 -17.13 -17.67 4.80
C GLN A 162 -15.80 -17.31 4.13
N HIS A 163 -15.83 -16.80 2.89
CA HIS A 163 -14.64 -16.40 2.14
C HIS A 163 -14.40 -14.89 2.16
N ARG A 164 -15.26 -14.13 2.86
CA ARG A 164 -15.07 -12.69 3.00
C ARG A 164 -14.01 -12.40 4.05
N LEU A 165 -13.17 -11.41 3.77
CA LEU A 165 -12.14 -10.95 4.67
C LEU A 165 -12.52 -9.61 5.27
N GLU A 166 -12.17 -9.44 6.54
CA GLU A 166 -12.11 -8.14 7.21
C GLU A 166 -10.76 -7.49 6.91
N LEU A 167 -10.77 -6.26 6.38
CA LEU A 167 -9.57 -5.48 6.07
C LEU A 167 -9.56 -4.18 6.87
N GLU A 168 -8.44 -3.87 7.52
CA GLU A 168 -8.15 -2.53 8.08
C GLU A 168 -7.55 -1.65 7.00
N LEU A 169 -8.11 -0.46 6.83
CA LEU A 169 -7.65 0.52 5.86
C LEU A 169 -6.59 1.45 6.48
N GLY A 170 -5.86 2.18 5.64
CA GLY A 170 -4.84 3.14 6.08
C GLY A 170 -5.37 4.26 6.98
N ASP A 171 -6.69 4.52 6.97
CA ASP A 171 -7.36 5.45 7.87
C ASP A 171 -7.87 4.81 9.18
N GLY A 172 -7.55 3.53 9.41
CA GLY A 172 -7.96 2.74 10.58
C GLY A 172 -9.42 2.26 10.54
N THR A 173 -10.18 2.59 9.50
CA THR A 173 -11.53 2.03 9.33
C THR A 173 -11.46 0.58 8.85
N VAL A 174 -12.55 -0.15 9.06
CA VAL A 174 -12.66 -1.54 8.64
C VAL A 174 -13.62 -1.66 7.47
N THR A 175 -13.28 -2.51 6.51
CA THR A 175 -14.14 -2.89 5.38
C THR A 175 -14.15 -4.40 5.19
N TYR A 176 -15.09 -4.89 4.38
CA TYR A 176 -15.19 -6.30 4.04
C TYR A 176 -15.07 -6.51 2.53
N THR A 177 -14.38 -7.57 2.14
CA THR A 177 -14.41 -8.03 0.75
C THR A 177 -15.77 -8.64 0.43
N SER A 178 -16.22 -8.55 -0.81
CA SER A 178 -17.52 -9.10 -1.24
C SER A 178 -17.46 -10.59 -1.59
N GLY A 179 -16.25 -11.11 -1.80
CA GLY A 179 -15.98 -12.50 -2.15
C GLY A 179 -14.53 -12.70 -2.57
N VAL A 180 -14.28 -13.81 -3.26
CA VAL A 180 -12.96 -14.19 -3.78
C VAL A 180 -13.08 -14.73 -5.21
N VAL A 181 -12.12 -14.40 -6.06
CA VAL A 181 -11.89 -15.06 -7.35
C VAL A 181 -10.69 -15.98 -7.17
N ARG A 182 -10.86 -17.26 -7.49
CA ARG A 182 -9.86 -18.29 -7.19
C ARG A 182 -8.98 -18.60 -8.38
N HIS A 183 -7.72 -18.96 -8.09
CA HIS A 183 -6.75 -19.47 -9.06
C HIS A 183 -6.52 -18.54 -10.27
N LEU A 184 -6.50 -17.22 -10.05
CA LEU A 184 -6.08 -16.31 -11.10
C LEU A 184 -4.55 -16.37 -11.25
N VAL A 185 -4.09 -16.29 -12.48
CA VAL A 185 -2.66 -16.33 -12.81
C VAL A 185 -2.19 -14.93 -13.13
N TRP A 186 -1.33 -14.37 -12.28
CA TRP A 186 -0.57 -13.18 -12.60
C TRP A 186 0.75 -13.58 -13.27
N SER A 187 0.93 -13.16 -14.51
CA SER A 187 2.10 -13.49 -15.33
C SER A 187 2.92 -12.26 -15.68
N PHE A 188 4.25 -12.39 -15.55
CA PHE A 188 5.20 -11.38 -15.99
C PHE A 188 5.56 -11.50 -17.49
N GLY A 189 4.85 -12.36 -18.24
CA GLY A 189 5.02 -12.60 -19.67
C GLY A 189 6.14 -13.60 -19.95
N ASP A 190 7.04 -13.24 -20.88
CA ASP A 190 8.14 -14.12 -21.33
C ASP A 190 9.18 -14.43 -20.25
N SER A 191 9.04 -13.89 -19.03
CA SER A 191 9.90 -14.26 -17.89
C SER A 191 9.71 -15.71 -17.44
N GLY A 192 8.57 -16.34 -17.79
CA GLY A 192 8.19 -17.68 -17.31
C GLY A 192 7.82 -17.70 -15.82
N GLU A 193 7.60 -16.54 -15.21
CA GLU A 193 7.21 -16.41 -13.81
C GLU A 193 5.72 -16.10 -13.70
N ASP A 194 4.97 -17.15 -13.39
CA ASP A 194 3.53 -17.10 -13.18
C ASP A 194 3.21 -17.36 -11.71
N VAL A 195 2.36 -16.52 -11.14
CA VAL A 195 1.84 -16.68 -9.78
C VAL A 195 0.36 -16.98 -9.85
N THR A 196 0.00 -18.21 -9.49
CA THR A 196 -1.41 -18.55 -9.24
C THR A 196 -1.78 -18.11 -7.83
N SER A 197 -2.80 -17.26 -7.70
CA SER A 197 -3.27 -16.77 -6.40
C SER A 197 -4.78 -16.53 -6.39
N ASP A 198 -5.32 -16.44 -5.18
CA ASP A 198 -6.71 -16.04 -4.95
C ASP A 198 -6.76 -14.52 -4.76
N PHE A 199 -7.63 -13.85 -5.52
CA PHE A 199 -7.82 -12.41 -5.42
C PHE A 199 -9.14 -12.11 -4.74
N TYR A 200 -9.08 -11.37 -3.63
CA TYR A 200 -10.29 -10.95 -2.95
C TYR A 200 -10.93 -9.75 -3.62
N VAL A 201 -12.25 -9.71 -3.66
CA VAL A 201 -12.98 -8.67 -4.38
C VAL A 201 -13.34 -7.54 -3.41
N LEU A 202 -12.86 -6.33 -3.67
CA LEU A 202 -13.15 -5.15 -2.85
C LEU A 202 -14.03 -4.14 -3.62
N PRO A 203 -15.27 -3.90 -3.16
CA PRO A 203 -16.12 -2.86 -3.74
C PRO A 203 -15.56 -1.45 -3.50
N GLY A 204 -15.68 -0.57 -4.51
CA GLY A 204 -15.25 0.83 -4.41
C GLY A 204 -13.73 1.04 -4.44
N MET A 205 -12.95 -0.02 -4.68
CA MET A 205 -11.50 0.08 -4.79
C MET A 205 -11.09 0.99 -5.97
N PRO A 206 -10.20 1.98 -5.79
CA PRO A 206 -9.85 2.94 -6.83
C PRO A 206 -8.87 2.38 -7.87
N ALA A 207 -8.23 1.24 -7.59
CA ALA A 207 -7.41 0.50 -8.53
C ALA A 207 -8.16 -0.75 -9.01
N ASP A 208 -7.87 -1.24 -10.21
CA ASP A 208 -8.45 -2.48 -10.73
C ASP A 208 -7.91 -3.71 -10.01
N ILE A 209 -6.61 -3.73 -9.76
CA ILE A 209 -5.88 -4.84 -9.16
C ILE A 209 -4.86 -4.28 -8.16
N ILE A 210 -4.71 -4.95 -7.01
CA ILE A 210 -3.63 -4.70 -6.05
C ILE A 210 -2.83 -5.99 -5.87
N LEU A 211 -1.50 -5.87 -5.95
CA LEU A 211 -0.57 -6.94 -5.64
C LEU A 211 -0.06 -6.77 -4.21
N SER A 212 -0.07 -7.85 -3.43
CA SER A 212 0.27 -7.85 -2.01
C SER A 212 1.77 -7.70 -1.77
N ASN A 213 2.12 -7.27 -0.56
CA ASN A 213 3.51 -7.21 -0.13
C ASN A 213 4.24 -8.55 -0.22
N GLU A 214 3.56 -9.67 0.07
CA GLU A 214 4.13 -11.01 0.00
C GLU A 214 4.65 -11.30 -1.42
N LEU A 215 3.80 -11.16 -2.44
CA LEU A 215 4.20 -11.36 -3.84
C LEU A 215 5.30 -10.38 -4.25
N LEU A 216 5.17 -9.11 -3.90
CA LEU A 216 6.11 -8.06 -4.30
C LEU A 216 7.53 -8.29 -3.77
N PHE A 217 7.65 -8.76 -2.52
CA PHE A 217 8.94 -9.06 -1.92
C PHE A 217 9.48 -10.43 -2.32
N GLU A 218 8.62 -11.46 -2.44
CA GLU A 218 9.04 -12.80 -2.88
C GLU A 218 9.62 -12.80 -4.30
N LEU A 219 8.98 -12.06 -5.21
CA LEU A 219 9.44 -11.95 -6.60
C LEU A 219 10.40 -10.80 -6.84
N ASP A 220 10.74 -10.03 -5.80
CA ASP A 220 11.60 -8.85 -5.89
C ASP A 220 11.22 -7.88 -7.03
N VAL A 221 9.92 -7.60 -7.12
CA VAL A 221 9.29 -6.98 -8.29
C VAL A 221 9.93 -5.64 -8.65
N PHE A 222 10.23 -4.82 -7.65
CA PHE A 222 10.78 -3.49 -7.86
C PHE A 222 12.20 -3.48 -8.45
N SER A 223 12.92 -4.60 -8.42
CA SER A 223 14.27 -4.70 -9.00
C SER A 223 14.35 -5.56 -10.25
N ARG A 224 13.45 -6.53 -10.39
CA ARG A 224 13.47 -7.50 -11.49
C ARG A 224 12.53 -7.15 -12.64
N PHE A 225 11.55 -6.29 -12.36
CA PHE A 225 10.45 -5.94 -13.26
C PHE A 225 10.23 -4.43 -13.27
N ASP A 226 11.27 -3.64 -13.00
CA ASP A 226 11.18 -2.17 -12.91
C ASP A 226 10.88 -1.53 -14.27
N GLU A 227 11.27 -2.18 -15.36
CA GLU A 227 10.97 -1.78 -16.73
C GLU A 227 9.46 -1.84 -17.07
N PHE A 228 8.68 -2.51 -16.22
CA PHE A 228 7.22 -2.67 -16.37
C PHE A 228 6.42 -1.81 -15.39
N LEU A 229 7.11 -1.08 -14.52
CA LEU A 229 6.54 -0.08 -13.64
C LEU A 229 6.46 1.27 -14.37
N ILE A 230 5.24 1.80 -14.48
CA ILE A 230 4.93 3.07 -15.15
C ILE A 230 4.39 4.07 -14.14
#